data_AF-C7JCC3-F1
#
_entry.id   AF-C7JCC3-F1
#
_cell.length_a   1.000
_cell.length_b   1.000
_cell.length_c   1.000
_cell.angle_alpha   90.00
_cell.angle_beta   90.00
_cell.angle_gamma   90.00
#
_symmetry.space_group_name_H-M   'P 1'
#
loop_
_entity.id
_entity.type
_entity.pdbx_description
1 polymer ?
#
loop_
_entity_poly.entity_id
_entity_poly.type
_entity_poly.pdbx_seq_one_letter_code
_entity_poly.pdbx_strand_id
1 'polypeptide(L)'
;MFSPTVRPEHLRQFHKACSSGKAKVMIMGDSIGAVATDPAESENYTYFLIETIMQQNPFVDITFINAALGGASWFQMNADAFSAMNWLDHLSNESWKSYVAREEPDLLILHSGGNDTPNFSPKEVIDLINFFNEQKKPPSIVIAITYAPSYLYNHETAWLNYYTDEWQNALRVTTGWLRSFAINKGLGFLDFYRYMEYCRDGVDVNNVALSKILLTEGDSYFLWDNFISLSDYEWSFPKLRNVNGVSAQKCSDFTHSFSLNKNPRIMSINLSSFPIKDAIINEPNSVHLFFDEPSGYISWSWSDGISPAHENKTMTSIPIPQIWPAKFSVTVKGARVWIRVFSPFKYNQSYDPGILCKYGTGYLDVVNKLLIRFGGDFCPKISFAIPEMQISTHNLCIGSNERNSKDLYRTSRAKNNYDLFKMLGDNPSLIGGSNAYHLNTFGVRDILIPVVQSQMWAAPNIY
;
A
#
# COMPACT_ATOMS: atom_id res chain seq x y z
N MET A 1 10.77 8.45 15.01
CA MET A 1 11.19 8.26 13.61
C MET A 1 10.62 6.92 13.15
N PHE A 2 10.16 6.79 11.91
CA PHE A 2 9.62 5.52 11.40
C PHE A 2 10.73 4.48 11.24
N SER A 3 10.38 3.20 11.38
CA SER A 3 11.32 2.11 11.10
C SER A 3 11.77 2.11 9.64
N PRO A 4 13.02 1.69 9.34
CA PRO A 4 13.51 1.58 7.97
C PRO A 4 12.63 0.65 7.13
N THR A 5 12.33 1.09 5.91
CA THR A 5 11.55 0.38 4.88
C THR A 5 12.43 -0.04 3.70
N VAL A 6 13.64 0.48 3.60
CA VAL A 6 14.75 -0.11 2.84
C VAL A 6 15.71 -0.75 3.85
N ARG A 7 15.91 -2.06 3.71
CA ARG A 7 16.66 -2.92 4.63
C ARG A 7 17.59 -3.83 3.83
N PRO A 8 18.63 -4.41 4.45
CA PRO A 8 19.62 -5.21 3.73
C PRO A 8 19.06 -6.32 2.85
N GLU A 9 18.00 -7.00 3.28
CA GLU A 9 17.39 -8.07 2.50
C GLU A 9 16.78 -7.60 1.17
N HIS A 10 16.49 -6.30 1.03
CA HIS A 10 15.99 -5.66 -0.19
C HIS A 10 17.12 -5.22 -1.14
N LEU A 11 18.37 -5.16 -0.66
CA LEU A 11 19.51 -4.54 -1.34
C LEU A 11 20.57 -5.56 -1.81
N ARG A 12 20.17 -6.81 -2.06
CA ARG A 12 21.11 -7.93 -2.29
C ARG A 12 22.11 -7.68 -3.43
N GLN A 13 21.64 -7.24 -4.60
CA GLN A 13 22.52 -6.97 -5.75
C GLN A 13 23.39 -5.74 -5.48
N PHE A 14 22.83 -4.69 -4.85
CA PHE A 14 23.56 -3.48 -4.52
C PHE A 14 24.70 -3.76 -3.53
N HIS A 15 24.42 -4.54 -2.47
CA HIS A 15 25.42 -4.95 -1.49
C HIS A 15 26.50 -5.85 -2.08
N LYS A 16 26.13 -6.75 -3.00
CA LYS A 16 27.09 -7.55 -3.76
C LYS A 16 28.05 -6.66 -4.56
N ALA A 17 27.55 -5.62 -5.23
CA ALA A 17 28.38 -4.67 -5.98
C ALA A 17 29.25 -3.80 -5.06
N CYS A 18 28.68 -3.31 -3.95
CA CYS A 18 29.43 -2.59 -2.92
C CYS A 18 30.61 -3.42 -2.39
N SER A 19 30.42 -4.74 -2.24
CA SER A 19 31.47 -5.65 -1.78
C SER A 19 32.61 -5.82 -2.79
N SER A 20 32.39 -5.52 -4.08
CA SER A 20 33.44 -5.45 -5.10
C SER A 20 34.03 -4.04 -5.27
N GLY A 21 33.66 -3.09 -4.41
CA GLY A 21 34.20 -1.73 -4.38
C GLY A 21 33.63 -0.77 -5.43
N LYS A 22 32.64 -1.18 -6.24
CA LYS A 22 31.99 -0.34 -7.24
C LYS A 22 30.51 -0.69 -7.35
N ALA A 23 29.62 0.31 -7.38
CA ALA A 23 28.20 0.07 -7.60
C ALA A 23 27.58 1.18 -8.46
N LYS A 24 26.65 0.80 -9.34
CA LYS A 24 25.85 1.73 -10.14
C LYS A 24 24.46 1.91 -9.52
N VAL A 25 24.10 3.14 -9.20
CA VAL A 25 22.78 3.55 -8.73
C VAL A 25 22.08 4.31 -9.84
N MET A 26 20.82 3.98 -10.10
CA MET A 26 20.00 4.69 -11.08
C MET A 26 18.65 5.06 -10.50
N ILE A 27 18.11 6.18 -10.97
CA ILE A 27 16.70 6.52 -10.77
C ILE A 27 15.97 6.61 -12.11
N MET A 28 14.80 6.00 -12.16
CA MET A 28 13.83 6.10 -13.24
C MET A 28 12.52 6.60 -12.62
N GLY A 29 11.98 7.70 -13.11
CA GLY A 29 10.83 8.32 -12.46
C GLY A 29 10.33 9.60 -13.10
N ASP A 30 9.51 10.32 -12.34
CA ASP A 30 8.79 11.51 -12.80
C ASP A 30 9.55 12.83 -12.51
N SER A 31 8.82 13.96 -12.56
CA SER A 31 9.37 15.29 -12.31
C SER A 31 9.97 15.47 -10.93
N ILE A 32 9.54 14.68 -9.93
CA ILE A 32 10.09 14.78 -8.58
C ILE A 32 11.55 14.33 -8.62
N GLY A 33 11.83 13.21 -9.29
CA GLY A 33 13.17 12.65 -9.46
C GLY A 33 14.03 13.40 -10.48
N ALA A 34 13.43 14.19 -11.37
CA ALA A 34 14.17 15.00 -12.33
C ALA A 34 14.84 16.20 -11.62
N VAL A 35 16.06 16.56 -12.01
CA VAL A 35 16.83 17.71 -11.45
C VAL A 35 16.12 19.06 -11.64
N ALA A 36 14.99 19.09 -12.35
CA ALA A 36 14.22 20.29 -12.65
C ALA A 36 13.55 20.94 -11.42
N THR A 37 13.57 20.35 -10.22
CA THR A 37 12.72 20.81 -9.11
C THR A 37 13.23 22.03 -8.33
N ASP A 38 14.53 22.32 -8.33
CA ASP A 38 15.10 23.48 -7.62
C ASP A 38 16.26 24.09 -8.43
N PRO A 39 16.44 25.44 -8.46
CA PRO A 39 17.59 26.09 -9.09
C PRO A 39 18.93 25.67 -8.47
N ALA A 40 18.95 25.21 -7.21
CA ALA A 40 20.12 24.65 -6.58
C ALA A 40 20.11 23.13 -6.68
N GLU A 41 20.96 22.57 -7.54
CA GLU A 41 21.08 21.11 -7.72
C GLU A 41 21.37 20.36 -6.40
N SER A 42 22.14 20.96 -5.49
CA SER A 42 22.45 20.42 -4.17
C SER A 42 21.23 20.26 -3.26
N GLU A 43 20.15 20.98 -3.55
CA GLU A 43 18.93 20.97 -2.75
C GLU A 43 17.88 19.98 -3.28
N ASN A 44 18.14 19.32 -4.41
CA ASN A 44 17.27 18.28 -4.94
C ASN A 44 17.42 16.98 -4.14
N TYR A 45 16.33 16.24 -3.93
CA TYR A 45 16.40 15.04 -3.09
C TYR A 45 17.31 13.95 -3.67
N THR A 46 17.52 13.92 -4.99
CA THR A 46 18.44 12.97 -5.63
C THR A 46 19.88 13.20 -5.21
N TYR A 47 20.28 14.46 -4.94
CA TYR A 47 21.58 14.78 -4.39
C TYR A 47 21.76 14.12 -3.02
N PHE A 48 20.82 14.37 -2.10
CA PHE A 48 20.86 13.82 -0.75
C PHE A 48 20.70 12.30 -0.70
N LEU A 49 19.96 11.70 -1.65
CA LEU A 49 19.90 10.26 -1.83
C LEU A 49 21.28 9.66 -2.06
N ILE A 50 22.02 10.22 -3.01
CA ILE A 50 23.35 9.70 -3.36
C ILE A 50 24.37 10.04 -2.28
N GLU A 51 24.33 11.25 -1.72
CA GLU A 51 25.16 11.61 -0.57
C GLU A 51 24.97 10.61 0.58
N THR A 52 23.72 10.29 0.95
CA THR A 52 23.42 9.34 2.03
C THR A 52 23.96 7.95 1.70
N ILE A 53 23.78 7.48 0.46
CA ILE A 53 24.28 6.17 0.03
C ILE A 53 25.81 6.12 0.11
N MET A 54 26.50 7.17 -0.34
CA MET A 54 27.96 7.28 -0.28
C MET A 54 28.47 7.35 1.16
N GLN A 55 27.82 8.13 2.03
CA GLN A 55 28.17 8.22 3.45
C GLN A 55 28.06 6.86 4.17
N GLN A 56 27.04 6.06 3.81
CA GLN A 56 26.86 4.72 4.36
C GLN A 56 27.75 3.65 3.70
N ASN A 57 28.44 3.97 2.61
CA ASN A 57 29.33 3.07 1.86
C ASN A 57 30.65 3.78 1.47
N PRO A 58 31.46 4.26 2.43
CA PRO A 58 32.56 5.22 2.20
C PRO A 58 33.74 4.71 1.37
N PHE A 59 33.81 3.40 1.07
CA PHE A 59 34.87 2.77 0.28
C PHE A 59 34.40 2.21 -1.06
N VAL A 60 33.18 2.56 -1.47
CA VAL A 60 32.60 2.12 -2.74
C VAL A 60 32.61 3.29 -3.73
N ASP A 61 33.10 3.03 -4.94
CA ASP A 61 32.97 3.94 -6.07
C ASP A 61 31.54 3.88 -6.60
N ILE A 62 30.74 4.91 -6.32
CA ILE A 62 29.33 4.99 -6.69
C ILE A 62 29.16 5.80 -7.98
N THR A 63 28.71 5.14 -9.04
CA THR A 63 28.20 5.84 -10.24
C THR A 63 26.71 6.09 -10.09
N PHE A 64 26.28 7.33 -10.32
CA PHE A 64 24.86 7.69 -10.34
C PHE A 64 24.41 8.13 -11.73
N ILE A 65 23.27 7.62 -12.18
CA ILE A 65 22.59 8.08 -13.40
C ILE A 65 21.15 8.48 -13.05
N ASN A 66 20.82 9.74 -13.30
CA ASN A 66 19.45 10.22 -13.21
C ASN A 66 18.75 10.11 -14.56
N ALA A 67 17.87 9.11 -14.69
CA ALA A 67 17.06 8.89 -15.89
C ALA A 67 15.60 9.31 -15.68
N ALA A 68 15.29 10.14 -14.68
CA ALA A 68 13.93 10.63 -14.44
C ALA A 68 13.49 11.70 -15.47
N LEU A 69 12.19 11.76 -15.74
CA LEU A 69 11.58 12.65 -16.73
C LEU A 69 10.37 13.38 -16.16
N GLY A 70 10.32 14.69 -16.37
CA GLY A 70 9.18 15.51 -15.98
C GLY A 70 7.85 15.05 -16.59
N GLY A 71 6.81 14.92 -15.75
CA GLY A 71 5.48 14.51 -16.18
C GLY A 71 5.34 13.02 -16.51
N ALA A 72 6.38 12.20 -16.29
CA ALA A 72 6.31 10.77 -16.56
C ALA A 72 5.38 10.04 -15.57
N SER A 73 4.82 8.91 -16.03
CA SER A 73 3.93 7.99 -15.31
C SER A 73 4.52 6.57 -15.29
N TRP A 74 3.93 5.66 -14.51
CA TRP A 74 4.26 4.23 -14.56
C TRP A 74 4.06 3.64 -15.95
N PHE A 75 3.00 4.07 -16.65
CA PHE A 75 2.75 3.67 -18.03
C PHE A 75 3.90 4.05 -18.97
N GLN A 76 4.39 5.29 -18.90
CA GLN A 76 5.51 5.74 -19.75
C GLN A 76 6.82 5.03 -19.38
N MET A 77 7.06 4.74 -18.10
CA MET A 77 8.22 3.95 -17.69
C MET A 77 8.16 2.53 -18.24
N ASN A 78 6.97 1.91 -18.32
CA ASN A 78 6.81 0.54 -18.79
C ASN A 78 6.64 0.40 -20.32
N ALA A 79 6.31 1.47 -21.03
CA ALA A 79 5.99 1.41 -22.46
C ALA A 79 7.21 1.15 -23.35
N ASP A 80 7.15 0.11 -24.19
CA ASP A 80 8.18 -0.18 -25.21
C ASP A 80 8.26 0.88 -26.30
N ALA A 81 7.16 1.58 -26.57
CA ALA A 81 7.11 2.66 -27.54
C ALA A 81 7.62 4.00 -26.99
N PHE A 82 7.89 4.10 -25.67
CA PHE A 82 8.37 5.34 -25.07
C PHE A 82 9.89 5.40 -25.18
N SER A 83 10.38 6.22 -26.11
CA SER A 83 11.81 6.37 -26.38
C SER A 83 12.57 6.86 -25.14
N ALA A 84 13.80 6.38 -24.99
CA ALA A 84 14.75 6.96 -24.05
C ALA A 84 15.04 8.43 -24.42
N MET A 85 15.43 9.21 -23.42
CA MET A 85 15.54 10.65 -23.56
C MET A 85 16.85 11.03 -24.26
N ASN A 86 16.83 12.10 -25.05
CA ASN A 86 18.00 12.53 -25.86
C ASN A 86 19.23 12.95 -25.04
N TRP A 87 19.08 13.26 -23.76
CA TRP A 87 20.21 13.54 -22.86
C TRP A 87 20.82 12.26 -22.25
N LEU A 88 20.16 11.12 -22.43
CA LEU A 88 20.68 9.80 -22.13
C LEU A 88 21.37 9.28 -23.39
N ASP A 89 22.60 8.81 -23.28
CA ASP A 89 23.39 8.24 -24.38
C ASP A 89 22.80 6.87 -24.81
N HIS A 90 21.64 6.93 -25.45
CA HIS A 90 20.80 5.79 -25.80
C HIS A 90 20.96 5.37 -27.25
N LEU A 91 20.72 4.09 -27.54
CA LEU A 91 20.76 3.57 -28.90
C LEU A 91 19.53 4.04 -29.70
N SER A 92 19.66 4.13 -31.02
CA SER A 92 18.53 4.49 -31.88
C SER A 92 17.34 3.53 -31.67
N ASN A 93 16.15 4.09 -31.43
CA ASN A 93 14.91 3.38 -31.11
C ASN A 93 14.91 2.60 -29.79
N GLU A 94 15.86 2.86 -28.89
CA GLU A 94 15.86 2.28 -27.55
C GLU A 94 14.73 2.87 -26.70
N SER A 95 13.92 2.00 -26.09
CA SER A 95 12.90 2.43 -25.14
C SER A 95 13.53 2.84 -23.81
N TRP A 96 12.85 3.68 -23.03
CA TRP A 96 13.37 4.18 -21.76
C TRP A 96 13.71 3.06 -20.77
N LYS A 97 12.82 2.06 -20.59
CA LYS A 97 13.13 0.88 -19.76
C LYS A 97 14.29 0.04 -20.30
N SER A 98 14.43 -0.05 -21.63
CA SER A 98 15.52 -0.81 -22.25
C SER A 98 16.87 -0.13 -22.03
N TYR A 99 16.91 1.20 -22.14
CA TYR A 99 18.10 1.99 -21.78
C TYR A 99 18.51 1.73 -20.32
N VAL A 100 17.56 1.84 -19.38
CA VAL A 100 17.85 1.60 -17.95
C VAL A 100 18.33 0.17 -17.72
N ALA A 101 17.75 -0.82 -18.38
CA ALA A 101 18.21 -2.21 -18.29
C ALA A 101 19.62 -2.41 -18.87
N ARG A 102 19.94 -1.79 -20.01
CA ARG A 102 21.26 -1.84 -20.65
C ARG A 102 22.34 -1.22 -19.79
N GLU A 103 22.01 -0.19 -19.01
CA GLU A 103 22.93 0.39 -18.05
C GLU A 103 23.27 -0.55 -16.88
N GLU A 104 22.55 -1.67 -16.71
CA GLU A 104 22.81 -2.68 -15.68
C GLU A 104 22.99 -2.07 -14.27
N PRO A 105 21.99 -1.34 -13.72
CA PRO A 105 22.07 -0.82 -12.37
C PRO A 105 22.24 -1.94 -11.33
N ASP A 106 22.93 -1.64 -10.23
CA ASP A 106 22.97 -2.51 -9.04
C ASP A 106 21.86 -2.14 -8.04
N LEU A 107 21.49 -0.86 -8.02
CA LEU A 107 20.33 -0.30 -7.32
C LEU A 107 19.51 0.55 -8.30
N LEU A 108 18.22 0.23 -8.41
CA LEU A 108 17.25 0.98 -9.20
C LEU A 108 16.17 1.56 -8.30
N ILE A 109 16.05 2.89 -8.30
CA ILE A 109 14.95 3.61 -7.66
C ILE A 109 13.88 3.89 -8.71
N LEU A 110 12.66 3.43 -8.45
CA LEU A 110 11.49 3.71 -9.29
C LEU A 110 10.58 4.73 -8.60
N HIS A 111 10.34 5.89 -9.21
CA HIS A 111 9.56 6.98 -8.58
C HIS A 111 8.47 7.54 -9.50
N SER A 112 7.21 7.18 -9.25
CA SER A 112 6.04 7.80 -9.89
C SER A 112 4.80 7.61 -9.00
N GLY A 113 3.70 8.26 -9.37
CA GLY A 113 2.37 8.04 -8.78
C GLY A 113 1.47 9.28 -8.85
N GLY A 114 2.08 10.47 -8.86
CA GLY A 114 1.35 11.74 -8.95
C GLY A 114 0.69 11.91 -10.32
N ASN A 115 1.45 11.68 -11.40
CA ASN A 115 0.96 11.75 -12.78
C ASN A 115 0.06 10.58 -13.17
N ASP A 116 0.10 9.50 -12.39
CA ASP A 116 -0.78 8.35 -12.55
C ASP A 116 -2.16 8.59 -11.91
N THR A 117 -2.33 9.62 -11.07
CA THR A 117 -3.56 9.86 -10.32
C THR A 117 -4.51 10.78 -11.10
N PRO A 118 -5.80 10.42 -11.27
CA PRO A 118 -6.51 9.32 -10.62
C PRO A 118 -6.42 7.95 -11.33
N ASN A 119 -5.94 7.89 -12.56
CA ASN A 119 -6.01 6.71 -13.45
C ASN A 119 -4.86 5.70 -13.28
N PHE A 120 -4.46 5.42 -12.04
CA PHE A 120 -3.29 4.58 -11.76
C PHE A 120 -3.54 3.12 -12.21
N SER A 121 -2.58 2.57 -12.95
CA SER A 121 -2.63 1.19 -13.44
C SER A 121 -1.58 0.35 -12.69
N PRO A 122 -1.98 -0.52 -11.76
CA PRO A 122 -1.00 -1.32 -11.04
C PRO A 122 -0.37 -2.43 -11.92
N LYS A 123 -0.97 -2.75 -13.08
CA LYS A 123 -0.37 -3.64 -14.07
C LYS A 123 0.96 -3.08 -14.61
N GLU A 124 1.04 -1.78 -14.86
CA GLU A 124 2.28 -1.14 -15.36
C GLU A 124 3.43 -1.28 -14.37
N VAL A 125 3.13 -1.21 -13.07
CA VAL A 125 4.11 -1.42 -12.00
C VAL A 125 4.60 -2.85 -11.97
N ILE A 126 3.68 -3.83 -12.05
CA ILE A 126 3.99 -5.26 -12.02
C ILE A 126 4.86 -5.64 -13.22
N ASP A 127 4.43 -5.26 -14.42
CA ASP A 127 5.13 -5.59 -15.66
C ASP A 127 6.54 -4.97 -15.70
N LEU A 128 6.69 -3.71 -15.27
CA LEU A 128 7.99 -3.05 -15.23
C LEU A 128 8.96 -3.73 -14.25
N ILE A 129 8.47 -4.10 -13.06
CA ILE A 129 9.29 -4.79 -12.06
C ILE A 129 9.66 -6.20 -12.54
N ASN A 130 8.73 -6.93 -13.17
CA ASN A 130 9.03 -8.23 -13.76
C ASN A 130 10.09 -8.10 -14.85
N PHE A 131 9.96 -7.11 -15.73
CA PHE A 131 10.96 -6.81 -16.76
C PHE A 131 12.36 -6.63 -16.15
N PHE A 132 12.52 -5.84 -15.08
CA PHE A 132 13.83 -5.68 -14.44
C PHE A 132 14.31 -6.92 -13.70
N ASN A 133 13.40 -7.71 -13.12
CA ASN A 133 13.75 -8.98 -12.45
C ASN A 133 14.19 -10.08 -13.43
N GLU A 134 13.78 -10.01 -14.69
CA GLU A 134 14.14 -10.96 -15.75
C GLU A 134 15.47 -10.62 -16.45
N GLN A 135 16.10 -9.50 -16.09
CA GLN A 135 17.41 -9.13 -16.63
C GLN A 135 18.50 -10.11 -16.19
N LYS A 136 19.59 -10.20 -16.96
CA LYS A 136 20.74 -11.07 -16.61
C LYS A 136 21.36 -10.72 -15.26
N LYS A 137 21.33 -9.43 -14.91
CA LYS A 137 21.74 -8.89 -13.61
C LYS A 137 20.57 -8.09 -13.03
N PRO A 138 19.61 -8.73 -12.33
CA PRO A 138 18.49 -8.01 -11.73
C PRO A 138 18.98 -6.99 -10.70
N PRO A 139 18.57 -5.71 -10.79
CA PRO A 139 18.95 -4.71 -9.79
C PRO A 139 18.26 -4.98 -8.46
N SER A 140 18.80 -4.40 -7.38
CA SER A 140 17.99 -4.19 -6.17
C SER A 140 16.98 -3.09 -6.47
N ILE A 141 15.68 -3.34 -6.32
CA ILE A 141 14.63 -2.36 -6.64
C ILE A 141 14.11 -1.73 -5.36
N VAL A 142 14.05 -0.40 -5.35
CA VAL A 142 13.38 0.39 -4.31
C VAL A 142 12.30 1.26 -4.93
N ILE A 143 11.07 1.15 -4.41
CA ILE A 143 9.94 1.97 -4.85
C ILE A 143 9.91 3.27 -4.03
N ALA A 144 10.07 4.41 -4.67
CA ALA A 144 9.80 5.71 -4.07
C ALA A 144 8.31 6.02 -4.19
N ILE A 145 7.61 5.97 -3.06
CA ILE A 145 6.19 6.31 -2.97
C ILE A 145 6.08 7.82 -2.84
N THR A 146 5.53 8.46 -3.87
CA THR A 146 5.37 9.92 -3.96
C THR A 146 4.59 10.50 -2.77
N TYR A 147 4.70 11.81 -2.56
CA TYR A 147 4.03 12.54 -1.49
C TYR A 147 2.77 13.28 -1.99
N ALA A 148 1.97 13.80 -1.05
CA ALA A 148 0.76 14.54 -1.37
C ALA A 148 1.06 15.97 -1.84
N PRO A 149 0.39 16.49 -2.88
CA PRO A 149 0.56 17.88 -3.29
C PRO A 149 -0.06 18.85 -2.27
N SER A 150 0.18 20.13 -2.51
CA SER A 150 -0.33 21.26 -1.75
C SER A 150 -1.87 21.33 -1.73
N TYR A 151 -2.42 21.80 -0.59
CA TYR A 151 -3.83 22.20 -0.48
C TYR A 151 -4.11 23.64 -0.90
N LEU A 152 -3.07 24.44 -1.15
CA LEU A 152 -3.28 25.84 -1.49
C LEU A 152 -4.01 25.92 -2.82
N TYR A 153 -5.16 26.58 -2.84
CA TYR A 153 -5.82 26.91 -4.09
C TYR A 153 -5.07 28.06 -4.76
N ASN A 154 -4.47 27.79 -5.91
CA ASN A 154 -3.91 28.75 -6.84
C ASN A 154 -4.25 28.35 -8.29
N HIS A 155 -3.94 29.23 -9.26
CA HIS A 155 -4.27 29.03 -10.68
C HIS A 155 -3.72 27.70 -11.26
N GLU A 156 -2.58 27.21 -10.79
CA GLU A 156 -2.01 25.93 -11.23
C GLU A 156 -2.69 24.72 -10.56
N THR A 157 -2.98 24.81 -9.25
CA THR A 157 -3.68 23.75 -8.51
C THR A 157 -5.12 23.56 -9.00
N ALA A 158 -5.71 24.61 -9.57
CA ALA A 158 -7.06 24.61 -10.13
C ALA A 158 -7.14 23.84 -11.45
N TRP A 159 -6.04 23.81 -12.22
CA TRP A 159 -6.01 23.09 -13.50
C TRP A 159 -5.92 21.57 -13.31
N LEU A 160 -5.24 21.10 -12.26
CA LEU A 160 -5.00 19.67 -11.99
C LEU A 160 -5.82 19.12 -10.81
N ASN A 161 -6.66 19.95 -10.19
CA ASN A 161 -7.58 19.59 -9.09
C ASN A 161 -6.91 18.97 -7.85
N TYR A 162 -5.62 19.23 -7.61
CA TYR A 162 -4.86 18.65 -6.51
C TYR A 162 -5.42 18.98 -5.11
N TYR A 163 -6.05 20.13 -4.95
CA TYR A 163 -6.64 20.56 -3.68
C TYR A 163 -7.94 19.83 -3.32
N THR A 164 -8.52 19.06 -4.26
CA THR A 164 -9.82 18.39 -4.06
C THR A 164 -9.68 17.12 -3.21
N ASP A 165 -10.71 16.81 -2.42
CA ASP A 165 -10.77 15.56 -1.66
C ASP A 165 -10.75 14.33 -2.58
N GLU A 166 -11.35 14.42 -3.77
CA GLU A 166 -11.36 13.34 -4.76
C GLU A 166 -9.93 12.98 -5.20
N TRP A 167 -9.14 13.97 -5.62
CA TRP A 167 -7.77 13.73 -6.08
C TRP A 167 -6.89 13.20 -4.94
N GLN A 168 -7.01 13.79 -3.73
CA GLN A 168 -6.24 13.37 -2.56
C GLN A 168 -6.59 11.95 -2.10
N ASN A 169 -7.85 11.55 -2.23
CA ASN A 169 -8.30 10.18 -1.97
C ASN A 169 -7.77 9.22 -3.04
N ALA A 170 -7.77 9.61 -4.32
CA ALA A 170 -7.19 8.80 -5.39
C ALA A 170 -5.67 8.61 -5.22
N LEU A 171 -4.93 9.63 -4.77
CA LEU A 171 -3.51 9.45 -4.44
C LEU A 171 -3.32 8.52 -3.23
N ARG A 172 -4.19 8.59 -2.23
CA ARG A 172 -4.14 7.67 -1.06
C ARG A 172 -4.33 6.22 -1.48
N VAL A 173 -5.24 5.98 -2.42
CA VAL A 173 -5.44 4.68 -3.06
C VAL A 173 -4.14 4.19 -3.69
N THR A 174 -3.53 4.99 -4.58
CA THR A 174 -2.32 4.67 -5.33
C THR A 174 -1.15 4.37 -4.39
N THR A 175 -0.90 5.25 -3.44
CA THR A 175 0.20 5.10 -2.46
C THR A 175 -0.05 3.93 -1.49
N GLY A 176 -1.30 3.65 -1.13
CA GLY A 176 -1.70 2.47 -0.37
C GLY A 176 -1.40 1.17 -1.11
N TRP A 177 -1.70 1.12 -2.40
CA TRP A 177 -1.38 -0.02 -3.26
C TRP A 177 0.13 -0.21 -3.41
N LEU A 178 0.88 0.83 -3.77
CA LEU A 178 2.34 0.75 -3.93
C LEU A 178 3.04 0.25 -2.65
N ARG A 179 2.58 0.74 -1.49
CA ARG A 179 3.10 0.31 -0.18
C ARG A 179 2.82 -1.17 0.10
N SER A 180 1.58 -1.60 -0.06
CA SER A 180 1.21 -3.00 0.21
C SER A 180 1.83 -3.95 -0.81
N PHE A 181 2.00 -3.51 -2.05
CA PHE A 181 2.73 -4.21 -3.11
C PHE A 181 4.20 -4.41 -2.73
N ALA A 182 4.93 -3.34 -2.36
CA ALA A 182 6.32 -3.42 -1.94
C ALA A 182 6.50 -4.40 -0.77
N ILE A 183 5.64 -4.29 0.24
CA ILE A 183 5.65 -5.18 1.42
C ILE A 183 5.39 -6.64 1.01
N ASN A 184 4.39 -6.91 0.16
CA ASN A 184 4.04 -8.26 -0.27
C ASN A 184 5.16 -8.92 -1.10
N LYS A 185 5.80 -8.15 -1.99
CA LYS A 185 6.88 -8.62 -2.86
C LYS A 185 8.27 -8.60 -2.19
N GLY A 186 8.37 -8.10 -0.96
CA GLY A 186 9.64 -7.98 -0.25
C GLY A 186 10.61 -6.97 -0.87
N LEU A 187 10.07 -5.91 -1.47
CA LEU A 187 10.83 -4.80 -2.05
C LEU A 187 11.07 -3.70 -1.01
N GLY A 188 12.20 -3.01 -1.14
CA GLY A 188 12.42 -1.78 -0.38
C GLY A 188 11.53 -0.66 -0.88
N PHE A 189 11.16 0.27 -0.01
CA PHE A 189 10.42 1.46 -0.43
C PHE A 189 10.76 2.69 0.41
N LEU A 190 10.58 3.88 -0.17
CA LEU A 190 10.65 5.18 0.49
C LEU A 190 9.23 5.75 0.60
N ASP A 191 8.72 5.97 1.80
CA ASP A 191 7.33 6.35 2.03
C ASP A 191 7.17 7.87 2.28
N PHE A 192 7.39 8.67 1.24
CA PHE A 192 7.28 10.12 1.34
C PHE A 192 5.85 10.56 1.66
N TYR A 193 4.84 9.84 1.16
CA TYR A 193 3.42 10.09 1.49
C TYR A 193 3.16 10.06 2.99
N ARG A 194 3.48 8.93 3.65
CA ARG A 194 3.21 8.78 5.09
C ARG A 194 3.96 9.82 5.91
N TYR A 195 5.20 10.11 5.54
CA TYR A 195 6.01 11.10 6.25
C TYR A 195 5.50 12.52 6.08
N MET A 196 5.00 12.87 4.88
CA MET A 196 4.34 14.14 4.66
C MET A 196 3.05 14.28 5.49
N GLU A 197 2.16 13.29 5.47
CA GLU A 197 0.94 13.31 6.29
C GLU A 197 1.28 13.47 7.78
N TYR A 198 2.33 12.78 8.24
CA TYR A 198 2.80 12.89 9.62
C TYR A 198 3.29 14.30 9.96
N CYS A 199 4.12 14.91 9.12
CA CYS A 199 4.73 16.21 9.40
C CYS A 199 3.77 17.38 9.16
N ARG A 200 3.05 17.36 8.04
CA ARG A 200 2.15 18.43 7.58
C ARG A 200 0.77 18.34 8.24
N ASP A 201 0.18 17.15 8.24
CA ASP A 201 -1.20 16.97 8.68
C ASP A 201 -1.31 16.55 10.14
N GLY A 202 -0.21 16.04 10.73
CA GLY A 202 -0.14 15.61 12.11
C GLY A 202 -0.77 14.25 12.34
N VAL A 203 -0.75 13.37 11.33
CA VAL A 203 -1.37 12.04 11.38
C VAL A 203 -0.47 10.96 10.79
N ASP A 204 -0.43 9.78 11.42
CA ASP A 204 0.19 8.60 10.81
C ASP A 204 -0.86 7.71 10.17
N VAL A 205 -1.02 7.81 8.84
CA VAL A 205 -2.03 7.09 8.05
C VAL A 205 -1.92 5.56 8.10
N ASN A 206 -0.79 5.01 8.58
CA ASN A 206 -0.60 3.56 8.72
C ASN A 206 -0.77 3.08 10.18
N ASN A 207 -1.00 3.99 11.13
CA ASN A 207 -1.22 3.65 12.54
C ASN A 207 -2.68 3.90 12.91
N VAL A 208 -3.54 3.00 12.43
CA VAL A 208 -4.99 3.02 12.66
C VAL A 208 -5.32 2.21 13.93
N ALA A 209 -6.00 2.84 14.88
CA ALA A 209 -6.65 2.16 15.99
C ALA A 209 -7.97 1.51 15.54
N LEU A 210 -8.27 0.32 16.05
CA LEU A 210 -9.58 -0.30 15.83
C LEU A 210 -10.40 -0.15 17.09
N SER A 211 -11.57 0.47 16.97
CA SER A 211 -12.50 0.63 18.09
C SER A 211 -13.81 -0.08 17.80
N LYS A 212 -14.42 -0.60 18.87
CA LYS A 212 -15.63 -1.41 18.79
C LYS A 212 -16.83 -0.55 18.40
N ILE A 213 -17.71 -1.10 17.57
CA ILE A 213 -19.06 -0.56 17.37
C ILE A 213 -19.91 -0.90 18.60
N LEU A 214 -20.32 0.13 19.33
CA LEU A 214 -21.27 0.02 20.43
C LEU A 214 -22.67 0.18 19.86
N LEU A 215 -23.58 -0.74 20.22
CA LEU A 215 -24.98 -0.61 19.85
C LEU A 215 -25.65 0.38 20.80
N THR A 216 -26.49 1.26 20.25
CA THR A 216 -27.36 2.17 20.98
C THR A 216 -28.81 1.69 20.91
N GLU A 217 -29.61 2.07 21.90
CA GLU A 217 -31.04 1.72 21.96
C GLU A 217 -31.76 2.31 20.72
N GLY A 218 -32.37 1.45 19.90
CA GLY A 218 -32.97 1.84 18.62
C GLY A 218 -32.17 1.47 17.37
N ASP A 219 -30.88 1.16 17.49
CA ASP A 219 -30.15 0.51 16.38
C ASP A 219 -30.85 -0.81 16.10
N SER A 220 -31.21 -1.06 14.83
CA SER A 220 -31.98 -2.23 14.37
C SER A 220 -31.65 -3.49 15.21
N TYR A 221 -32.58 -3.80 16.13
CA TYR A 221 -32.41 -4.38 17.47
C TYR A 221 -31.68 -5.75 17.62
N PHE A 222 -31.07 -6.36 16.58
CA PHE A 222 -30.65 -7.76 16.63
C PHE A 222 -29.39 -8.12 15.81
N LEU A 223 -28.43 -7.21 15.59
CA LEU A 223 -27.22 -7.56 14.80
C LEU A 223 -26.27 -8.50 15.56
N TRP A 224 -26.09 -8.28 16.86
CA TRP A 224 -25.12 -9.04 17.65
C TRP A 224 -25.71 -10.32 18.20
N ASP A 225 -24.92 -11.39 18.12
CA ASP A 225 -25.19 -12.72 18.66
C ASP A 225 -26.51 -13.39 18.16
N ASN A 226 -27.20 -12.79 17.18
CA ASN A 226 -28.36 -13.35 16.50
C ASN A 226 -28.06 -13.60 15.02
N PHE A 227 -28.61 -14.68 14.47
CA PHE A 227 -28.46 -14.98 13.05
C PHE A 227 -29.37 -14.10 12.20
N ILE A 228 -28.77 -13.41 11.24
CA ILE A 228 -29.50 -12.64 10.23
C ILE A 228 -29.32 -13.30 8.85
N SER A 229 -30.39 -13.33 8.08
CA SER A 229 -30.36 -13.76 6.68
C SER A 229 -29.66 -12.72 5.81
N LEU A 230 -28.99 -13.20 4.76
CA LEU A 230 -28.28 -12.36 3.80
C LEU A 230 -29.21 -11.78 2.75
N SER A 231 -28.73 -10.73 2.06
CA SER A 231 -29.33 -10.23 0.82
C SER A 231 -28.39 -10.59 -0.33
N ASP A 232 -28.91 -11.20 -1.40
CA ASP A 232 -28.14 -11.49 -2.62
C ASP A 232 -26.78 -12.17 -2.36
N TYR A 233 -26.78 -13.22 -1.53
CA TYR A 233 -25.58 -13.99 -1.18
C TYR A 233 -24.50 -13.19 -0.44
N GLU A 234 -24.80 -11.97 0.02
CA GLU A 234 -23.83 -11.04 0.59
C GLU A 234 -24.27 -10.53 1.96
N TRP A 235 -23.28 -10.36 2.85
CA TRP A 235 -23.39 -9.54 4.04
C TRP A 235 -22.51 -8.30 3.89
N SER A 236 -23.11 -7.13 3.80
CA SER A 236 -22.42 -5.84 3.89
C SER A 236 -22.31 -5.39 5.35
N PHE A 237 -21.22 -4.70 5.70
CA PHE A 237 -21.10 -4.08 7.01
C PHE A 237 -22.30 -3.12 7.29
N PRO A 238 -22.77 -3.07 8.54
CA PRO A 238 -24.01 -2.37 8.88
C PRO A 238 -23.84 -0.84 8.82
N LYS A 239 -24.95 -0.11 8.75
CA LYS A 239 -25.00 1.36 8.81
C LYS A 239 -24.76 1.90 10.24
N LEU A 240 -23.70 1.43 10.89
CA LEU A 240 -23.32 1.78 12.25
C LEU A 240 -21.97 2.50 12.30
N ARG A 241 -21.70 3.17 13.42
CA ARG A 241 -20.45 3.89 13.66
C ARG A 241 -19.75 3.41 14.93
N ASN A 242 -18.42 3.51 14.96
CA ASN A 242 -17.66 3.32 16.19
C ASN A 242 -17.74 4.57 17.09
N VAL A 243 -17.14 4.50 18.28
CA VAL A 243 -17.08 5.61 19.26
C VAL A 243 -16.40 6.88 18.72
N ASN A 244 -15.62 6.75 17.66
CA ASN A 244 -14.90 7.83 17.01
C ASN A 244 -15.66 8.42 15.81
N GLY A 245 -16.85 7.92 15.51
CA GLY A 245 -17.71 8.38 14.42
C GLY A 245 -17.38 7.78 13.05
N VAL A 246 -16.42 6.85 12.94
CA VAL A 246 -16.12 6.15 11.69
C VAL A 246 -17.25 5.19 11.35
N SER A 247 -17.67 5.17 10.08
CA SER A 247 -18.76 4.33 9.59
C SER A 247 -18.24 2.93 9.23
N ALA A 248 -18.97 1.88 9.60
CA ALA A 248 -18.63 0.52 9.17
C ALA A 248 -18.77 0.33 7.65
N GLN A 249 -19.57 1.17 6.98
CA GLN A 249 -19.69 1.17 5.52
C GLN A 249 -18.61 2.01 4.81
N LYS A 250 -17.75 2.67 5.59
CA LYS A 250 -16.69 3.55 5.10
C LYS A 250 -15.52 3.48 6.08
N CYS A 251 -14.81 2.35 6.03
CA CYS A 251 -13.63 2.09 6.85
C CYS A 251 -12.52 1.47 6.01
N SER A 252 -11.27 1.56 6.48
CA SER A 252 -10.10 0.99 5.80
C SER A 252 -9.58 -0.27 6.49
N ASP A 253 -9.81 -0.39 7.80
CA ASP A 253 -9.28 -1.45 8.65
C ASP A 253 -10.39 -1.97 9.57
N PHE A 254 -10.43 -3.27 9.81
CA PHE A 254 -11.45 -3.88 10.65
C PHE A 254 -11.04 -5.19 11.30
N THR A 255 -11.79 -5.57 12.34
CA THR A 255 -11.82 -6.92 12.92
C THR A 255 -13.26 -7.34 13.10
N HIS A 256 -13.63 -8.48 12.54
CA HIS A 256 -14.96 -9.03 12.60
C HIS A 256 -14.92 -10.47 13.12
N SER A 257 -15.55 -10.70 14.26
CA SER A 257 -15.75 -12.04 14.81
C SER A 257 -17.21 -12.41 14.64
N PHE A 258 -17.48 -13.56 14.03
CA PHE A 258 -18.84 -13.98 13.66
C PHE A 258 -18.99 -15.51 13.65
N SER A 259 -20.23 -15.97 13.59
CA SER A 259 -20.60 -17.35 13.31
C SER A 259 -21.36 -17.45 12.00
N LEU A 260 -21.18 -18.57 11.32
CA LEU A 260 -21.96 -18.97 10.16
C LEU A 260 -22.84 -20.16 10.53
N ASN A 261 -24.09 -20.16 10.08
CA ASN A 261 -25.06 -21.20 10.44
C ASN A 261 -24.81 -22.57 9.77
N LYS A 262 -24.11 -22.61 8.63
CA LYS A 262 -23.81 -23.84 7.87
C LYS A 262 -22.58 -23.64 6.96
N ASN A 263 -22.11 -24.72 6.34
CA ASN A 263 -20.98 -24.69 5.40
C ASN A 263 -21.28 -23.78 4.19
N PRO A 264 -20.52 -22.68 3.98
CA PRO A 264 -20.79 -21.75 2.88
C PRO A 264 -20.34 -22.24 1.50
N ARG A 265 -19.60 -23.36 1.42
CA ARG A 265 -18.80 -23.82 0.26
C ARG A 265 -17.69 -22.85 -0.13
N ILE A 266 -18.03 -21.59 -0.42
CA ILE A 266 -17.09 -20.51 -0.68
C ILE A 266 -17.48 -19.30 0.18
N MET A 267 -16.48 -18.67 0.80
CA MET A 267 -16.62 -17.36 1.48
C MET A 267 -15.59 -16.39 0.89
N SER A 268 -16.05 -15.26 0.39
CA SER A 268 -15.22 -14.21 -0.21
C SER A 268 -15.32 -12.93 0.61
N ILE A 269 -14.20 -12.30 0.91
CA ILE A 269 -14.14 -11.06 1.69
C ILE A 269 -13.37 -10.03 0.88
N ASN A 270 -13.99 -8.91 0.55
CA ASN A 270 -13.27 -7.82 -0.13
C ASN A 270 -12.32 -7.13 0.86
N LEU A 271 -11.15 -6.77 0.35
CA LEU A 271 -10.06 -6.17 1.14
C LEU A 271 -9.91 -4.67 0.87
N SER A 272 -10.47 -4.16 -0.22
CA SER A 272 -10.57 -2.72 -0.52
C SER A 272 -11.66 -2.48 -1.57
N SER A 273 -11.98 -1.21 -1.84
CA SER A 273 -12.86 -0.81 -2.96
C SER A 273 -12.11 -0.80 -4.28
N PHE A 274 -12.84 -0.97 -5.40
CA PHE A 274 -12.32 -0.68 -6.75
C PHE A 274 -11.98 0.80 -6.82
N PRO A 275 -10.72 1.19 -6.96
CA PRO A 275 -10.42 2.50 -6.43
C PRO A 275 -10.05 3.52 -7.49
N ILE A 276 -10.28 3.21 -8.77
CA ILE A 276 -9.92 4.09 -9.88
C ILE A 276 -10.94 3.93 -11.00
N LYS A 277 -11.60 5.04 -11.34
CA LYS A 277 -12.44 5.14 -12.55
C LYS A 277 -11.54 4.80 -13.75
N ASP A 278 -11.98 3.85 -14.59
CA ASP A 278 -11.29 3.42 -15.81
C ASP A 278 -10.00 2.58 -15.63
N ALA A 279 -9.64 2.15 -14.41
CA ALA A 279 -8.61 1.11 -14.25
C ALA A 279 -9.12 -0.26 -14.73
N ILE A 280 -8.33 -0.96 -15.54
CA ILE A 280 -8.60 -2.34 -15.96
C ILE A 280 -8.34 -3.26 -14.75
N ILE A 281 -9.31 -3.35 -13.86
CA ILE A 281 -9.34 -4.29 -12.74
C ILE A 281 -10.26 -5.44 -13.16
N ASN A 282 -9.69 -6.63 -13.33
CA ASN A 282 -10.42 -7.80 -13.85
C ASN A 282 -11.27 -8.47 -12.76
N GLU A 283 -10.89 -8.31 -11.48
CA GLU A 283 -11.55 -8.96 -10.34
C GLU A 283 -11.60 -8.05 -9.09
N PRO A 284 -12.52 -8.26 -8.14
CA PRO A 284 -12.49 -7.53 -6.87
C PRO A 284 -11.25 -7.90 -6.04
N ASN A 285 -10.56 -6.92 -5.44
CA ASN A 285 -9.49 -7.19 -4.48
C ASN A 285 -10.06 -7.90 -3.24
N SER A 286 -9.94 -9.22 -3.20
CA SER A 286 -10.65 -10.08 -2.25
C SER A 286 -9.83 -11.31 -1.89
N VAL A 287 -10.11 -11.86 -0.71
CA VAL A 287 -9.65 -13.18 -0.27
C VAL A 287 -10.81 -14.16 -0.33
N HIS A 288 -10.56 -15.34 -0.88
CA HIS A 288 -11.55 -16.40 -1.07
C HIS A 288 -11.15 -17.62 -0.25
N LEU A 289 -12.11 -18.20 0.47
CA LEU A 289 -11.95 -19.42 1.27
C LEU A 289 -12.87 -20.48 0.71
N PHE A 290 -12.35 -21.70 0.53
CA PHE A 290 -13.06 -22.84 -0.02
C PHE A 290 -13.21 -23.94 1.05
N PHE A 291 -14.41 -24.48 1.17
CA PHE A 291 -14.87 -25.39 2.22
C PHE A 291 -15.52 -26.68 1.67
N ASP A 292 -15.34 -26.94 0.37
CA ASP A 292 -15.86 -28.12 -0.34
C ASP A 292 -14.74 -28.93 -1.00
N GLU A 293 -13.50 -28.73 -0.55
CA GLU A 293 -12.35 -29.47 -1.06
C GLU A 293 -12.45 -30.98 -0.72
N PRO A 294 -12.18 -31.87 -1.70
CA PRO A 294 -12.12 -33.31 -1.45
C PRO A 294 -11.11 -33.72 -0.36
N SER A 295 -10.13 -32.86 -0.08
CA SER A 295 -9.11 -33.07 0.97
C SER A 295 -9.66 -33.00 2.40
N GLY A 296 -10.85 -32.40 2.61
CA GLY A 296 -11.40 -32.16 3.95
C GLY A 296 -10.80 -30.95 4.68
N TYR A 297 -9.89 -30.20 4.05
CA TYR A 297 -9.24 -29.01 4.62
C TYR A 297 -9.70 -27.74 3.93
N ILE A 298 -9.70 -26.64 4.68
CA ILE A 298 -9.96 -25.31 4.13
C ILE A 298 -8.80 -24.96 3.20
N SER A 299 -9.11 -24.44 2.03
CA SER A 299 -8.12 -23.79 1.16
C SER A 299 -8.50 -22.34 0.93
N TRP A 300 -7.56 -21.54 0.46
CA TRP A 300 -7.82 -20.14 0.19
C TRP A 300 -7.05 -19.64 -1.03
N SER A 301 -7.55 -18.58 -1.62
CA SER A 301 -6.84 -17.81 -2.64
C SER A 301 -7.14 -16.33 -2.47
N TRP A 302 -6.48 -15.49 -3.27
CA TRP A 302 -6.63 -14.05 -3.16
C TRP A 302 -6.35 -13.39 -4.52
N SER A 303 -7.03 -12.28 -4.79
CA SER A 303 -6.79 -11.41 -5.94
C SER A 303 -6.40 -10.01 -5.48
N ASP A 304 -5.36 -9.43 -6.10
CA ASP A 304 -5.05 -7.99 -6.02
C ASP A 304 -5.96 -7.11 -6.89
N GLY A 305 -6.87 -7.74 -7.63
CA GLY A 305 -7.73 -7.14 -8.64
C GLY A 305 -7.15 -7.13 -10.05
N ILE A 306 -5.89 -7.54 -10.22
CA ILE A 306 -5.24 -7.66 -11.53
C ILE A 306 -5.07 -9.13 -11.90
N SER A 307 -4.55 -9.92 -10.96
CA SER A 307 -4.28 -11.34 -11.13
C SER A 307 -5.54 -12.16 -10.82
N PRO A 308 -5.89 -13.17 -11.64
CA PRO A 308 -7.02 -14.05 -11.36
C PRO A 308 -6.85 -14.78 -10.03
N ALA A 309 -7.89 -14.81 -9.19
CA ALA A 309 -7.87 -15.45 -7.88
C ALA A 309 -7.61 -16.97 -7.94
N HIS A 310 -7.94 -17.63 -9.06
CA HIS A 310 -8.00 -19.09 -9.15
C HIS A 310 -6.64 -19.77 -9.34
N GLU A 311 -5.63 -19.06 -9.84
CA GLU A 311 -4.32 -19.65 -10.15
C GLU A 311 -3.42 -19.85 -8.91
N ASN A 312 -3.79 -19.26 -7.76
CA ASN A 312 -2.95 -19.19 -6.55
C ASN A 312 -3.57 -19.85 -5.31
N LYS A 313 -4.37 -20.90 -5.52
CA LYS A 313 -5.05 -21.61 -4.41
C LYS A 313 -4.04 -22.31 -3.49
N THR A 314 -4.07 -21.94 -2.22
CA THR A 314 -3.24 -22.52 -1.15
C THR A 314 -4.08 -23.45 -0.29
N MET A 315 -3.71 -24.73 -0.25
CA MET A 315 -4.30 -25.70 0.69
C MET A 315 -3.73 -25.49 2.09
N THR A 316 -4.58 -25.52 3.12
CA THR A 316 -4.15 -25.45 4.52
C THR A 316 -4.20 -26.83 5.17
N SER A 317 -3.66 -26.96 6.39
CA SER A 317 -3.88 -28.12 7.26
C SER A 317 -5.06 -27.93 8.22
N ILE A 318 -5.88 -26.88 8.02
CA ILE A 318 -6.99 -26.55 8.90
C ILE A 318 -8.25 -27.29 8.41
N PRO A 319 -8.84 -28.19 9.21
CA PRO A 319 -9.98 -28.98 8.76
C PRO A 319 -11.21 -28.10 8.56
N ILE A 320 -12.04 -28.47 7.60
CA ILE A 320 -13.37 -27.87 7.42
C ILE A 320 -14.21 -28.18 8.67
N PRO A 321 -14.90 -27.18 9.28
CA PRO A 321 -15.75 -27.42 10.44
C PRO A 321 -16.82 -28.48 10.15
N GLN A 322 -16.85 -29.52 10.99
CA GLN A 322 -17.83 -30.61 10.90
C GLN A 322 -19.13 -30.30 11.65
N ILE A 323 -19.07 -29.37 12.62
CA ILE A 323 -20.20 -28.93 13.44
C ILE A 323 -20.47 -27.46 13.15
N TRP A 324 -21.74 -27.13 12.97
CA TRP A 324 -22.23 -25.78 12.73
C TRP A 324 -23.22 -25.38 13.82
N PRO A 325 -23.28 -24.11 14.25
CA PRO A 325 -22.59 -22.96 13.66
C PRO A 325 -21.08 -22.93 13.92
N ALA A 326 -20.30 -22.60 12.88
CA ALA A 326 -18.84 -22.47 13.00
C ALA A 326 -18.45 -21.00 13.20
N LYS A 327 -17.45 -20.78 14.05
CA LYS A 327 -17.03 -19.44 14.47
C LYS A 327 -15.78 -18.99 13.72
N PHE A 328 -15.76 -17.75 13.26
CA PHE A 328 -14.69 -17.15 12.46
C PHE A 328 -14.24 -15.82 13.07
N SER A 329 -13.00 -15.44 12.78
CA SER A 329 -12.47 -14.10 13.06
C SER A 329 -11.65 -13.64 11.88
N VAL A 330 -12.01 -12.50 11.31
CA VAL A 330 -11.31 -11.84 10.21
C VAL A 330 -10.74 -10.54 10.73
N THR A 331 -9.46 -10.30 10.50
CA THR A 331 -8.80 -9.02 10.78
C THR A 331 -8.09 -8.54 9.54
N VAL A 332 -8.36 -7.31 9.16
CA VAL A 332 -7.75 -6.61 8.05
C VAL A 332 -7.17 -5.32 8.60
N LYS A 333 -5.84 -5.25 8.72
CA LYS A 333 -5.14 -4.09 9.28
C LYS A 333 -3.85 -3.77 8.52
N GLY A 334 -3.77 -2.61 7.88
CA GLY A 334 -2.74 -2.30 6.90
C GLY A 334 -2.66 -3.39 5.82
N ALA A 335 -1.47 -3.85 5.44
CA ALA A 335 -1.34 -4.98 4.50
C ALA A 335 -1.70 -6.34 5.12
N ARG A 336 -1.80 -6.46 6.46
CA ARG A 336 -1.99 -7.76 7.11
C ARG A 336 -3.45 -8.20 7.07
N VAL A 337 -3.67 -9.40 6.53
CA VAL A 337 -4.95 -10.11 6.53
C VAL A 337 -4.80 -11.37 7.37
N TRP A 338 -5.66 -11.49 8.38
CA TRP A 338 -5.65 -12.57 9.35
C TRP A 338 -7.04 -13.18 9.49
N ILE A 339 -7.23 -14.38 8.93
CA ILE A 339 -8.49 -15.11 8.95
C ILE A 339 -8.29 -16.38 9.75
N ARG A 340 -9.19 -16.58 10.71
CA ARG A 340 -9.12 -17.67 11.66
C ARG A 340 -10.47 -18.35 11.78
N VAL A 341 -10.42 -19.65 12.04
CA VAL A 341 -11.60 -20.47 12.33
C VAL A 341 -11.44 -21.14 13.68
N PHE A 342 -12.52 -21.20 14.45
CA PHE A 342 -12.53 -21.96 15.68
C PHE A 342 -12.58 -23.46 15.35
N SER A 343 -11.66 -24.22 15.93
CA SER A 343 -11.68 -25.68 15.90
C SER A 343 -11.64 -26.17 17.34
N PRO A 344 -12.54 -27.08 17.75
CA PRO A 344 -12.49 -27.65 19.10
C PRO A 344 -11.12 -28.25 19.40
N PHE A 345 -10.66 -28.14 20.64
CA PHE A 345 -9.35 -28.69 21.01
C PHE A 345 -9.34 -30.21 20.87
N LYS A 346 -8.23 -30.77 20.37
CA LYS A 346 -8.04 -32.22 20.16
C LYS A 346 -8.44 -33.06 21.38
N TYR A 347 -8.15 -32.56 22.58
CA TYR A 347 -8.42 -33.23 23.86
C TYR A 347 -9.62 -32.67 24.63
N ASN A 348 -10.30 -31.66 24.09
CA ASN A 348 -11.51 -31.08 24.68
C ASN A 348 -12.48 -30.63 23.57
N GLN A 349 -13.09 -31.62 22.92
CA GLN A 349 -14.00 -31.40 21.78
C GLN A 349 -15.31 -30.70 22.18
N SER A 350 -15.66 -30.69 23.47
CA SER A 350 -16.83 -30.01 24.01
C SER A 350 -16.55 -28.56 24.41
N TYR A 351 -15.31 -28.07 24.29
CA TYR A 351 -14.98 -26.70 24.61
C TYR A 351 -15.70 -25.72 23.67
N ASP A 352 -16.50 -24.83 24.25
CA ASP A 352 -17.04 -23.65 23.59
C ASP A 352 -16.31 -22.40 24.11
N PRO A 353 -15.74 -21.54 23.25
CA PRO A 353 -15.12 -20.30 23.69
C PRO A 353 -16.07 -19.35 24.42
N GLY A 354 -17.40 -19.52 24.31
CA GLY A 354 -18.37 -18.65 24.96
C GLY A 354 -18.09 -17.18 24.59
N ILE A 355 -17.96 -16.29 25.58
CA ILE A 355 -17.66 -14.87 25.35
C ILE A 355 -16.31 -14.62 24.64
N LEU A 356 -15.37 -15.56 24.74
CA LEU A 356 -14.05 -15.42 24.11
C LEU A 356 -14.10 -15.51 22.58
N CYS A 357 -15.23 -15.94 21.99
CA CYS A 357 -15.46 -15.87 20.55
C CYS A 357 -15.37 -14.43 20.02
N LYS A 358 -15.66 -13.43 20.88
CA LYS A 358 -15.57 -12.00 20.54
C LYS A 358 -14.13 -11.57 20.22
N TYR A 359 -13.15 -12.24 20.82
CA TYR A 359 -11.73 -11.91 20.71
C TYR A 359 -10.95 -12.88 19.80
N GLY A 360 -11.59 -13.94 19.29
CA GLY A 360 -10.95 -14.96 18.46
C GLY A 360 -9.93 -15.83 19.21
N THR A 361 -10.11 -16.03 20.52
CA THR A 361 -9.20 -16.84 21.35
C THR A 361 -9.40 -18.33 21.08
N GLY A 362 -8.30 -19.07 20.89
CA GLY A 362 -8.32 -20.51 20.61
C GLY A 362 -8.63 -20.87 19.15
N TYR A 363 -8.53 -19.93 18.23
CA TYR A 363 -8.78 -20.16 16.82
C TYR A 363 -7.49 -20.56 16.09
N LEU A 364 -7.65 -21.26 14.97
CA LEU A 364 -6.57 -21.65 14.07
C LEU A 364 -6.45 -20.67 12.91
N ASP A 365 -5.21 -20.35 12.54
CA ASP A 365 -4.89 -19.46 11.42
C ASP A 365 -5.12 -20.17 10.08
N VAL A 366 -6.12 -19.72 9.32
CA VAL A 366 -6.33 -20.17 7.93
C VAL A 366 -5.52 -19.29 6.97
N VAL A 367 -5.57 -17.98 7.19
CA VAL A 367 -4.79 -16.98 6.45
C VAL A 367 -4.10 -16.07 7.46
N ASN A 368 -2.80 -15.86 7.34
CA ASN A 368 -2.05 -14.86 8.11
C ASN A 368 -0.91 -14.35 7.22
N LYS A 369 -1.23 -13.38 6.37
CA LYS A 369 -0.36 -12.92 5.27
C LYS A 369 -0.40 -11.41 5.13
N LEU A 370 0.64 -10.87 4.50
CA LEU A 370 0.65 -9.49 4.01
C LEU A 370 0.17 -9.54 2.57
N LEU A 371 -1.03 -9.01 2.29
CA LEU A 371 -1.68 -9.05 0.98
C LEU A 371 -1.72 -7.64 0.38
N ILE A 372 -1.74 -7.56 -0.95
CA ILE A 372 -1.79 -6.28 -1.67
C ILE A 372 -3.22 -5.73 -1.53
N ARG A 373 -3.30 -4.44 -1.19
CA ARG A 373 -4.54 -3.74 -0.91
C ARG A 373 -4.42 -2.30 -1.38
N PHE A 374 -5.51 -1.77 -1.90
CA PHE A 374 -5.59 -0.35 -2.15
C PHE A 374 -5.82 0.43 -0.85
N GLY A 375 -5.36 1.67 -0.82
CA GLY A 375 -5.65 2.59 0.28
C GLY A 375 -7.09 3.11 0.25
N GLY A 376 -7.43 3.96 1.21
CA GLY A 376 -8.75 4.59 1.32
C GLY A 376 -9.82 3.70 1.98
N ASP A 377 -10.99 4.31 2.18
CA ASP A 377 -12.13 3.65 2.81
C ASP A 377 -13.00 2.91 1.80
N PHE A 378 -13.65 1.85 2.28
CA PHE A 378 -14.61 1.06 1.52
C PHE A 378 -15.69 0.51 2.44
N CYS A 379 -16.70 -0.15 1.85
CA CYS A 379 -17.67 -0.95 2.59
C CYS A 379 -17.22 -2.41 2.54
N PRO A 380 -16.77 -3.01 3.66
CA PRO A 380 -16.46 -4.42 3.70
C PRO A 380 -17.72 -5.26 3.54
N LYS A 381 -17.55 -6.37 2.81
CA LYS A 381 -18.56 -7.29 2.34
C LYS A 381 -18.04 -8.71 2.46
N ILE A 382 -18.92 -9.61 2.86
CA ILE A 382 -18.68 -11.05 2.87
C ILE A 382 -19.70 -11.70 1.95
N SER A 383 -19.23 -12.30 0.86
CA SER A 383 -20.06 -12.99 -0.13
C SER A 383 -19.92 -14.50 0.02
N PHE A 384 -20.99 -15.23 -0.26
CA PHE A 384 -21.05 -16.68 -0.10
C PHE A 384 -21.58 -17.36 -1.38
N ALA A 385 -21.31 -18.64 -1.56
CA ALA A 385 -21.82 -19.39 -2.72
C ALA A 385 -23.27 -19.89 -2.55
N ILE A 386 -23.86 -19.79 -1.36
CA ILE A 386 -25.20 -20.34 -1.07
C ILE A 386 -26.15 -19.26 -0.50
N PRO A 387 -27.43 -19.25 -0.92
CA PRO A 387 -28.34 -18.14 -0.60
C PRO A 387 -28.90 -18.19 0.82
N GLU A 388 -29.02 -19.37 1.43
CA GLU A 388 -29.62 -19.54 2.76
C GLU A 388 -28.60 -19.39 3.91
N MET A 389 -27.44 -18.79 3.62
CA MET A 389 -26.47 -18.43 4.64
C MET A 389 -27.08 -17.47 5.65
N GLN A 390 -26.66 -17.62 6.90
CA GLN A 390 -26.91 -16.64 7.94
C GLN A 390 -25.62 -16.38 8.70
N ILE A 391 -25.45 -15.12 9.10
CA ILE A 391 -24.30 -14.66 9.88
C ILE A 391 -24.78 -14.14 11.22
N SER A 392 -24.06 -14.47 12.29
CA SER A 392 -24.26 -13.92 13.63
C SER A 392 -22.98 -13.23 14.05
N THR A 393 -23.02 -11.92 14.27
CA THR A 393 -21.80 -11.17 14.60
C THR A 393 -21.59 -11.09 16.11
N HIS A 394 -20.40 -11.45 16.57
CA HIS A 394 -20.04 -11.43 18.00
C HIS A 394 -19.27 -10.16 18.38
N ASN A 395 -18.48 -9.64 17.45
CA ASN A 395 -17.70 -8.43 17.64
C ASN A 395 -17.37 -7.78 16.30
N LEU A 396 -17.48 -6.46 16.23
CA LEU A 396 -17.04 -5.67 15.08
C LEU A 396 -16.28 -4.44 15.58
N CYS A 397 -14.99 -4.39 15.26
CA CYS A 397 -14.13 -3.24 15.48
C CYS A 397 -13.70 -2.69 14.12
N ILE A 398 -13.75 -1.37 13.97
CA ILE A 398 -13.41 -0.69 12.71
C ILE A 398 -12.49 0.49 12.99
N GLY A 399 -11.74 0.88 11.96
CA GLY A 399 -10.95 2.10 11.91
C GLY A 399 -10.81 2.60 10.48
N SER A 400 -10.52 3.88 10.34
CA SER A 400 -10.32 4.52 9.04
C SER A 400 -8.97 5.23 9.00
N ASN A 401 -8.30 5.09 7.85
CA ASN A 401 -7.07 5.80 7.50
C ASN A 401 -7.31 7.15 6.81
N GLU A 402 -8.56 7.61 6.75
CA GLU A 402 -8.87 8.97 6.32
C GLU A 402 -8.27 9.98 7.28
N ARG A 403 -7.69 11.06 6.75
CA ARG A 403 -6.98 12.07 7.54
C ARG A 403 -7.79 12.66 8.70
N ASN A 404 -9.09 12.84 8.49
CA ASN A 404 -9.98 13.43 9.49
C ASN A 404 -10.46 12.42 10.55
N SER A 405 -10.10 11.14 10.40
CA SER A 405 -10.44 10.07 11.34
C SER A 405 -9.77 10.30 12.70
N LYS A 406 -10.51 10.07 13.78
CA LYS A 406 -9.96 10.06 15.15
C LYS A 406 -9.26 8.75 15.50
N ASP A 407 -9.34 7.74 14.64
CA ASP A 407 -8.67 6.45 14.83
C ASP A 407 -7.17 6.50 14.48
N LEU A 408 -6.71 7.55 13.80
CA LEU A 408 -5.29 7.74 13.48
C LEU A 408 -4.49 8.20 14.68
N TYR A 409 -3.25 7.70 14.80
CA TYR A 409 -2.27 8.30 15.69
C TYR A 409 -2.00 9.76 15.28
N ARG A 410 -2.14 10.69 16.23
CA ARG A 410 -2.02 12.13 16.01
C ARG A 410 -0.77 12.70 16.67
N THR A 411 -0.15 13.65 15.98
CA THR A 411 1.00 14.41 16.46
C THR A 411 0.76 15.90 16.29
N SER A 412 1.54 16.73 17.00
CA SER A 412 1.62 18.14 16.67
C SER A 412 2.17 18.28 15.25
N ARG A 413 1.47 19.02 14.40
CA ARG A 413 1.96 19.38 13.06
C ARG A 413 3.32 20.05 13.21
N ALA A 414 4.35 19.44 12.62
CA ALA A 414 5.71 19.97 12.65
C ALA A 414 5.92 21.00 11.53
N LYS A 415 5.12 20.93 10.47
CA LYS A 415 5.19 21.77 9.28
C LYS A 415 3.78 22.19 8.87
N ASN A 416 3.63 23.37 8.30
CA ASN A 416 2.38 23.76 7.66
C ASN A 416 2.51 23.64 6.14
N ASN A 417 1.38 23.52 5.44
CA ASN A 417 1.39 23.34 3.98
C ASN A 417 2.02 24.53 3.25
N TYR A 418 1.86 25.75 3.78
CA TYR A 418 2.42 26.93 3.15
C TYR A 418 3.95 26.87 3.13
N ASP A 419 4.62 26.59 4.24
CA ASP A 419 6.08 26.57 4.32
C ASP A 419 6.73 25.49 3.43
N LEU A 420 6.01 24.40 3.15
CA LEU A 420 6.51 23.29 2.31
C LEU A 420 6.46 23.58 0.81
N PHE A 421 5.47 24.37 0.37
CA PHE A 421 5.15 24.58 -1.05
C PHE A 421 5.25 26.06 -1.49
N LYS A 422 5.37 27.00 -0.55
CA LYS A 422 5.44 28.43 -0.88
C LYS A 422 6.70 28.69 -1.71
N MET A 423 6.49 29.42 -2.79
CA MET A 423 7.54 30.02 -3.60
C MET A 423 8.48 30.91 -2.77
N LEU A 424 9.77 30.84 -3.06
CA LEU A 424 10.76 31.81 -2.61
C LEU A 424 10.61 33.09 -3.46
N GLY A 425 9.81 34.04 -2.99
CA GLY A 425 9.50 35.29 -3.71
C GLY A 425 8.28 35.19 -4.64
N ASP A 426 7.95 36.27 -5.34
CA ASP A 426 6.77 36.38 -6.22
C ASP A 426 6.97 35.78 -7.63
N ASN A 427 8.04 35.01 -7.87
CA ASN A 427 8.36 34.49 -9.20
C ASN A 427 8.10 32.97 -9.35
N PRO A 428 7.04 32.56 -10.07
CA PRO A 428 6.64 31.16 -10.21
C PRO A 428 7.60 30.32 -11.07
N SER A 429 8.61 30.95 -11.69
CA SER A 429 9.60 30.28 -12.54
C SER A 429 10.79 29.66 -11.78
N LEU A 430 10.76 29.63 -10.43
CA LEU A 430 11.90 29.26 -9.59
C LEU A 430 11.84 27.83 -9.02
N ILE A 431 10.78 27.07 -9.29
CA ILE A 431 10.65 25.65 -8.91
C ILE A 431 10.11 24.96 -10.17
N GLY A 432 10.85 24.02 -10.77
CA GLY A 432 10.37 23.42 -12.02
C GLY A 432 9.21 22.45 -11.79
N GLY A 433 8.35 22.35 -12.81
CA GLY A 433 7.10 21.59 -12.75
C GLY A 433 5.93 22.40 -12.16
N SER A 434 4.91 21.72 -11.63
CA SER A 434 3.77 22.41 -11.00
C SER A 434 4.15 22.89 -9.59
N ASN A 435 4.01 24.20 -9.32
CA ASN A 435 4.21 24.82 -7.99
C ASN A 435 3.23 24.27 -6.93
N ALA A 436 2.21 23.54 -7.38
CA ALA A 436 1.24 22.85 -6.55
C ALA A 436 1.74 21.50 -6.01
N TYR A 437 2.67 20.87 -6.73
CA TYR A 437 3.15 19.52 -6.43
C TYR A 437 4.60 19.55 -5.94
N HIS A 438 5.46 20.40 -6.50
CA HIS A 438 6.87 20.41 -6.15
C HIS A 438 7.11 21.14 -4.82
N LEU A 439 7.86 20.50 -3.94
CA LEU A 439 8.32 21.09 -2.69
C LEU A 439 9.39 22.14 -2.96
N ASN A 440 9.41 23.20 -2.15
CA ASN A 440 10.57 24.09 -2.12
C ASN A 440 11.77 23.41 -1.40
N THR A 441 12.93 24.05 -1.40
CA THR A 441 14.16 23.58 -0.71
C THR A 441 13.89 23.11 0.73
N PHE A 442 13.09 23.85 1.50
CA PHE A 442 12.76 23.49 2.88
C PHE A 442 11.85 22.26 2.94
N GLY A 443 10.91 22.14 2.01
CA GLY A 443 10.06 20.96 1.88
C GLY A 443 10.89 19.72 1.52
N VAL A 444 11.85 19.82 0.60
CA VAL A 444 12.79 18.72 0.31
C VAL A 444 13.55 18.33 1.58
N ARG A 445 14.15 19.31 2.25
CA ARG A 445 14.90 19.11 3.50
C ARG A 445 14.07 18.48 4.61
N ASP A 446 12.85 18.95 4.78
CA ASP A 446 12.02 18.61 5.93
C ASP A 446 11.16 17.36 5.70
N ILE A 447 10.93 16.95 4.44
CA ILE A 447 10.06 15.83 4.07
C ILE A 447 10.82 14.69 3.38
N LEU A 448 11.64 14.97 2.37
CA LEU A 448 12.26 13.90 1.55
C LEU A 448 13.55 13.39 2.19
N ILE A 449 14.43 14.29 2.63
CA ILE A 449 15.73 13.92 3.22
C ILE A 449 15.56 12.98 4.44
N PRO A 450 14.67 13.24 5.42
CA PRO A 450 14.59 12.39 6.60
C PRO A 450 14.11 10.96 6.27
N VAL A 451 13.29 10.82 5.22
CA VAL A 451 12.87 9.50 4.73
C VAL A 451 14.07 8.76 4.14
N VAL A 452 14.92 9.42 3.35
CA VAL A 452 16.13 8.81 2.78
C VAL A 452 17.16 8.44 3.85
N GLN A 453 17.45 9.36 4.77
CA GLN A 453 18.50 9.19 5.79
C GLN A 453 18.15 8.14 6.85
N SER A 454 16.86 7.89 7.08
CA SER A 454 16.40 6.88 8.05
C SER A 454 16.47 5.44 7.53
N GLN A 455 16.98 5.22 6.31
CA GLN A 455 17.09 3.90 5.71
C GLN A 455 18.44 3.21 5.95
N MET A 456 18.46 1.90 5.77
CA MET A 456 19.66 1.07 5.88
C MET A 456 20.23 0.75 4.49
N TRP A 457 21.08 1.64 3.99
CA TRP A 457 21.72 1.48 2.67
C TRP A 457 23.00 0.64 2.71
N ALA A 458 23.71 0.63 3.84
CA ALA A 458 24.95 -0.12 4.01
C ALA A 458 24.74 -1.65 4.00
N ALA A 459 25.74 -2.38 3.52
CA ALA A 459 25.79 -3.83 3.67
C ALA A 459 26.01 -4.21 5.15
N PRO A 460 25.24 -5.16 5.71
CA PRO A 460 25.51 -5.68 7.05
C PRO A 460 26.84 -6.44 7.00
N ASN A 461 27.85 -5.94 7.71
CA ASN A 461 29.20 -6.50 7.90
C ASN A 461 30.36 -5.99 7.02
N ILE A 462 30.36 -4.71 6.63
CA ILE A 462 31.62 -4.03 6.24
C ILE A 462 32.17 -3.30 7.48
N TYR A 463 32.87 -4.03 8.34
CA TYR A 463 33.78 -3.48 9.36
C TYR A 463 35.12 -4.17 9.25
#